data_AF-A0A381Z0C5-F1
#
_entry.id   AF-A0A381Z0C5-F1
#
_cell.length_a   1.000
_cell.length_b   1.000
_cell.length_c   1.000
_cell.angle_alpha   90.00
_cell.angle_beta   90.00
_cell.angle_gamma   90.00
#
_symmetry.space_group_name_H-M   'P 1'
#
loop_
_entity.id
_entity.type
_entity.pdbx_description
1 polymer ?
#
loop_
_entity_poly.entity_id
_entity_poly.type
_entity_poly.pdbx_seq_one_letter_code
_entity_poly.pdbx_strand_id
1 'polypeptide(L)'
;MSITNDDEKSILINLESSIINLKNIEQLVDSVSDDVRFVLLGESTHGTHEFYKMRSEMTKLLVKKHNFQTILVEGDWPCFYKINKYMTTEDSSDNTAIESMDGIKKFPLWMWRNSIISELI
;
A
#
# COMPACT_ATOMS: atom_id res chain seq x y z
N MET A 1 11.77 -3.08 49.51
CA MET A 1 12.46 -2.43 48.37
C MET A 1 12.45 -3.45 47.25
N SER A 2 11.35 -3.51 46.51
CA SER A 2 11.15 -4.46 45.42
C SER A 2 11.19 -3.67 44.13
N ILE A 3 12.19 -4.00 43.32
CA ILE A 3 12.48 -3.36 42.04
C ILE A 3 11.40 -3.78 41.05
N THR A 4 10.95 -2.80 40.28
CA THR A 4 9.81 -2.81 39.35
C THR A 4 10.02 -3.77 38.17
N ASN A 5 8.89 -4.26 37.67
CA ASN A 5 8.72 -5.31 36.68
C ASN A 5 8.73 -4.74 35.24
N ASP A 6 9.77 -3.99 34.87
CA ASP A 6 9.81 -3.19 33.62
C ASP A 6 10.79 -3.69 32.53
N ASP A 7 11.51 -4.79 32.73
CA ASP A 7 12.61 -5.18 31.82
C ASP A 7 12.26 -6.22 30.72
N GLU A 8 10.99 -6.63 30.57
CA GLU A 8 10.60 -7.66 29.57
C GLU A 8 9.90 -7.13 28.30
N LYS A 9 9.92 -5.82 28.00
CA LYS A 9 9.13 -5.25 26.89
C LYS A 9 9.89 -4.69 25.68
N SER A 10 11.20 -4.94 25.55
CA SER A 10 12.01 -4.24 24.53
C SER A 10 12.97 -5.14 23.74
N ILE A 11 12.54 -6.31 23.29
CA ILE A 11 13.27 -7.07 22.24
C ILE A 11 12.26 -7.65 21.23
N LEU A 12 11.53 -6.76 20.55
CA LEU A 12 10.90 -7.04 19.25
C LEU A 12 11.51 -6.08 18.22
N ILE A 13 12.83 -6.17 18.05
CA ILE A 13 13.53 -5.46 16.97
C ILE A 13 13.29 -6.24 15.68
N ASN A 14 12.29 -5.79 14.93
CA ASN A 14 12.39 -5.53 13.49
C ASN A 14 12.98 -6.65 12.60
N LEU A 15 12.51 -7.90 12.75
CA LEU A 15 12.78 -8.96 11.78
C LEU A 15 11.93 -8.84 10.49
N GLU A 16 10.77 -8.18 10.54
CA GLU A 16 9.94 -7.96 9.34
C GLU A 16 10.57 -6.98 8.33
N SER A 17 11.39 -6.03 8.80
CA SER A 17 12.07 -5.05 7.94
C SER A 17 13.25 -5.63 7.16
N SER A 18 13.69 -6.85 7.46
CA SER A 18 14.87 -7.45 6.81
C SER A 18 14.56 -8.08 5.44
N ILE A 19 13.30 -8.38 5.14
CA ILE A 19 12.90 -8.94 3.83
C ILE A 19 12.56 -7.82 2.83
N ILE A 20 12.13 -6.66 3.34
CA ILE A 20 11.85 -5.47 2.53
C ILE A 20 12.83 -4.38 2.94
N ASN A 21 13.99 -4.39 2.30
CA ASN A 21 14.96 -3.32 2.49
C ASN A 21 14.42 -2.02 1.86
N LEU A 22 13.82 -1.15 2.68
CA LEU A 22 13.29 0.16 2.25
C LEU A 22 14.33 0.99 1.51
N LYS A 23 15.62 0.85 1.86
CA LYS A 23 16.71 1.53 1.15
C LYS A 23 16.82 1.07 -0.31
N ASN A 24 16.56 -0.20 -0.60
CA ASN A 24 16.55 -0.72 -1.97
C ASN A 24 15.33 -0.20 -2.75
N ILE A 25 14.18 -0.07 -2.09
CA ILE A 25 12.97 0.50 -2.70
C ILE A 25 13.19 1.97 -3.06
N GLU A 26 13.73 2.76 -2.13
CA GLU A 26 14.01 4.17 -2.37
C GLU A 26 14.99 4.34 -3.53
N GLN A 27 16.08 3.57 -3.55
CA GLN A 27 17.03 3.60 -4.67
C GLN A 27 16.39 3.26 -6.02
N LEU A 28 15.46 2.30 -6.04
CA LEU A 28 14.74 1.95 -7.26
C LEU A 28 13.82 3.08 -7.72
N VAL A 29 13.08 3.70 -6.79
CA VAL A 29 12.23 4.85 -7.11
C VAL A 29 13.08 6.03 -7.57
N ASP A 30 14.19 6.34 -6.89
CA ASP A 30 15.10 7.43 -7.25
C ASP A 30 15.79 7.23 -8.61
N SER A 31 15.82 5.99 -9.13
CA SER A 31 16.33 5.70 -10.47
C SER A 31 15.34 6.03 -11.60
N VAL A 32 14.07 6.29 -11.26
CA VAL A 32 13.04 6.69 -12.22
C VAL A 32 13.29 8.13 -12.63
N SER A 33 13.36 8.38 -13.94
CA SER A 33 13.52 9.72 -14.49
C SER A 33 12.21 10.50 -14.45
N ASP A 34 12.27 11.80 -14.19
CA ASP A 34 11.09 12.67 -14.07
C ASP A 34 10.32 12.89 -15.39
N ASP A 35 10.91 12.53 -16.53
CA ASP A 35 10.27 12.57 -17.85
C ASP A 35 9.43 11.31 -18.15
N VAL A 36 9.51 10.29 -17.29
CA VAL A 36 8.73 9.05 -17.42
C VAL A 36 7.27 9.33 -17.09
N ARG A 37 6.39 9.10 -18.07
CA ARG A 37 4.95 9.28 -17.90
C ARG A 37 4.24 8.10 -17.25
N PHE A 38 4.83 6.91 -17.33
CA PHE A 38 4.20 5.67 -16.85
C PHE A 38 5.22 4.79 -16.15
N VAL A 39 4.87 4.36 -14.94
CA VAL A 39 5.60 3.33 -14.20
C VAL A 39 4.65 2.14 -14.02
N LEU A 40 5.06 0.96 -14.48
CA LEU A 40 4.28 -0.26 -14.38
C LEU A 40 4.85 -1.14 -13.26
N LEU A 41 4.06 -1.37 -12.22
CA LEU A 41 4.45 -2.20 -11.07
C LEU A 41 3.81 -3.58 -11.19
N GLY A 42 4.58 -4.57 -11.63
CA GLY A 42 4.18 -5.97 -11.67
C GLY A 42 4.49 -6.73 -10.39
N GLU A 43 3.95 -7.95 -10.27
CA GLU A 43 4.29 -8.91 -9.22
C GLU A 43 4.49 -10.31 -9.81
N SER A 44 5.41 -11.08 -9.25
CA SER A 44 5.70 -12.44 -9.74
C SER A 44 4.62 -13.44 -9.35
N THR A 45 3.88 -13.18 -8.28
CA THR A 45 2.78 -14.00 -7.78
C THR A 45 1.71 -13.12 -7.16
N HIS A 46 0.45 -13.50 -7.33
CA HIS A 46 -0.65 -12.90 -6.58
C HIS A 46 -0.68 -13.46 -5.15
N GLY A 47 -0.91 -12.59 -4.16
CA GLY A 47 -1.21 -13.04 -2.79
C GLY A 47 -0.03 -13.06 -1.81
N THR A 48 1.14 -12.59 -2.20
CA THR A 48 2.32 -12.51 -1.33
C THR A 48 2.33 -11.17 -0.58
N HIS A 49 2.29 -11.22 0.75
CA HIS A 49 2.24 -10.04 1.62
C HIS A 49 3.37 -9.05 1.31
N GLU A 50 4.58 -9.57 1.09
CA GLU A 50 5.78 -8.79 0.82
C GLU A 50 5.66 -8.00 -0.48
N PHE A 51 5.05 -8.58 -1.54
CA PHE A 51 4.84 -7.87 -2.79
C PHE A 51 3.81 -6.75 -2.64
N TYR A 52 2.71 -6.96 -1.90
CA TYR A 52 1.76 -5.88 -1.61
C TYR A 52 2.43 -4.73 -0.84
N LYS A 53 3.23 -5.06 0.18
CA LYS A 53 3.94 -4.06 0.99
C LYS A 53 4.96 -3.30 0.16
N MET A 54 5.76 -3.98 -0.66
CA MET A 54 6.70 -3.34 -1.57
C MET A 54 6.00 -2.39 -2.55
N ARG A 55 4.92 -2.85 -3.20
CA ARG A 55 4.16 -2.04 -4.15
C ARG A 55 3.50 -0.83 -3.48
N SER A 56 2.97 -1.00 -2.27
CA SER A 56 2.41 0.09 -1.47
C SER A 56 3.47 1.16 -1.18
N GLU A 57 4.65 0.77 -0.68
CA GLU A 57 5.74 1.71 -0.39
C GLU A 57 6.29 2.38 -1.65
N MET A 58 6.48 1.64 -2.74
CA MET A 58 6.87 2.21 -4.04
C MET A 58 5.85 3.23 -4.53
N THR A 59 4.56 2.93 -4.43
CA THR A 59 3.49 3.84 -4.85
C THR A 59 3.51 5.14 -4.04
N LYS A 60 3.63 5.05 -2.71
CA LYS A 60 3.76 6.22 -1.83
C LYS A 60 4.96 7.11 -2.22
N LEU A 61 6.10 6.50 -2.52
CA LEU A 61 7.31 7.23 -2.92
C LEU A 61 7.19 7.84 -4.31
N LEU A 62 6.61 7.14 -5.29
CA LEU A 62 6.37 7.67 -6.63
C LEU A 62 5.45 8.89 -6.61
N VAL A 63 4.39 8.85 -5.80
CA VAL A 63 3.50 10.01 -5.60
C VAL A 63 4.27 11.17 -4.95
N LYS A 64 5.03 10.90 -3.88
CA LYS A 64 5.73 11.95 -3.11
C LYS A 64 6.92 12.58 -3.84
N LYS A 65 7.71 11.78 -4.56
CA LYS A 65 8.99 12.22 -5.18
C LYS A 65 8.83 12.62 -6.64
N HIS A 66 7.99 11.89 -7.40
CA HIS A 66 7.85 12.09 -8.85
C HIS A 66 6.46 12.63 -9.25
N ASN A 67 5.62 13.02 -8.28
CA ASN A 67 4.33 13.68 -8.50
C ASN A 67 3.38 12.88 -9.43
N PHE A 68 3.39 11.54 -9.34
CA PHE A 68 2.35 10.73 -9.97
C PHE A 68 1.01 10.98 -9.28
N GLN A 69 -0.03 11.28 -10.06
CA GLN A 69 -1.36 11.66 -9.55
C GLN A 69 -2.45 10.63 -9.91
N THR A 70 -2.11 9.58 -10.64
CA THR A 70 -3.06 8.56 -11.07
C THR A 70 -2.47 7.18 -10.86
N ILE A 71 -3.24 6.32 -10.20
CA ILE A 71 -2.89 4.92 -9.95
C ILE A 71 -3.91 4.07 -10.70
N LEU A 72 -3.41 3.26 -11.64
CA LEU A 72 -4.22 2.25 -12.32
C LEU A 72 -3.93 0.90 -11.69
N VAL A 73 -5.00 0.15 -11.44
CA VAL A 73 -4.96 -1.15 -10.78
C VAL A 73 -5.63 -2.20 -11.63
N GLU A 74 -5.15 -3.43 -11.52
CA GLU A 74 -5.76 -4.59 -12.17
C GLU A 74 -7.08 -4.93 -11.47
N GLY A 75 -8.20 -4.47 -12.01
CA GLY A 75 -9.50 -4.95 -11.58
C GLY A 75 -10.71 -4.20 -12.14
N ASP A 76 -11.86 -4.48 -11.54
CA ASP A 76 -13.15 -4.00 -12.03
C ASP A 76 -13.31 -2.49 -11.79
N TRP A 77 -13.49 -1.75 -12.88
CA TRP A 77 -13.70 -0.30 -12.84
C TRP A 77 -14.74 0.16 -11.81
N PRO A 78 -15.96 -0.44 -11.71
CA PRO A 78 -16.96 0.02 -10.73
C PRO A 78 -16.50 -0.11 -9.26
N CYS A 79 -15.67 -1.12 -8.94
CA CYS A 79 -15.18 -1.34 -7.59
C CYS A 79 -14.17 -0.24 -7.21
N PHE A 80 -13.22 0.03 -8.09
CA PHE A 80 -12.18 1.05 -7.85
C PHE A 80 -12.69 2.48 -8.02
N TYR A 81 -13.73 2.68 -8.81
CA TYR A 81 -14.39 3.98 -8.89
C TYR A 81 -15.00 4.41 -7.55
N LYS A 82 -15.53 3.45 -6.76
CA LYS A 82 -16.01 3.71 -5.39
C LYS A 82 -14.86 4.18 -4.49
N ILE A 83 -13.71 3.49 -4.54
CA ILE A 83 -12.48 3.88 -3.81
C ILE A 83 -11.99 5.25 -4.26
N ASN A 84 -11.97 5.53 -5.57
CA ASN A 84 -11.57 6.83 -6.10
C ASN A 84 -12.47 7.95 -5.57
N LYS A 85 -13.79 7.76 -5.53
CA LYS A 85 -14.72 8.73 -4.92
C LYS A 85 -14.42 8.97 -3.44
N TYR A 86 -14.05 7.93 -2.69
CA TYR A 86 -13.63 8.06 -1.31
C TYR A 86 -12.37 8.92 -1.17
N MET A 87 -11.37 8.72 -2.03
CA MET A 87 -10.12 9.50 -2.01
C MET A 87 -10.28 10.97 -2.47
N THR A 88 -11.17 11.24 -3.43
CA THR A 88 -11.27 12.58 -4.07
C THR A 88 -12.38 13.45 -3.49
N THR A 89 -13.10 13.00 -2.46
CA THR A 89 -14.00 13.81 -1.61
C THR A 89 -15.26 14.42 -2.25
N GLU A 90 -15.65 14.07 -3.48
CA GLU A 90 -16.81 14.75 -4.09
C GLU A 90 -18.19 14.19 -3.70
N ASP A 91 -18.35 12.90 -3.37
CA ASP A 91 -19.68 12.31 -3.10
C ASP A 91 -19.62 10.92 -2.41
N SER A 92 -18.64 10.67 -1.55
CA SER A 92 -18.53 9.37 -0.85
C SER A 92 -19.43 9.32 0.39
N SER A 93 -20.23 8.26 0.51
CA SER A 93 -20.94 7.93 1.76
C SER A 93 -20.10 7.09 2.72
N ASP A 94 -18.92 6.63 2.29
CA ASP A 94 -18.04 5.76 3.08
C ASP A 94 -17.15 6.61 4.01
N ASN A 95 -17.06 6.20 5.28
CA ASN A 95 -16.29 6.89 6.32
C ASN A 95 -14.89 6.29 6.50
N THR A 96 -14.66 5.08 6.00
CA THR A 96 -13.39 4.37 6.12
C THR A 96 -12.93 3.78 4.79
N ALA A 97 -11.60 3.61 4.63
CA ALA A 97 -11.03 2.93 3.48
C ALA A 97 -11.63 1.53 3.28
N ILE A 98 -11.83 0.77 4.37
CA ILE A 98 -12.42 -0.58 4.33
C ILE A 98 -13.85 -0.58 3.76
N GLU A 99 -14.69 0.40 4.12
CA GLU A 99 -16.05 0.54 3.58
C GLU A 99 -16.05 0.86 2.08
N SER A 100 -15.11 1.70 1.64
CA SER A 100 -14.94 2.03 0.21
C SER A 100 -14.62 0.78 -0.62
N MET A 101 -14.01 -0.24 0.00
CA MET A 101 -13.57 -1.49 -0.62
C MET A 101 -14.68 -2.58 -0.69
N ASP A 102 -15.87 -2.35 -0.10
CA ASP A 102 -16.98 -3.33 -0.13
C ASP A 102 -17.52 -3.65 -1.53
N GLY A 103 -17.19 -2.82 -2.53
CA GLY A 103 -17.51 -3.08 -3.93
C GLY A 103 -16.77 -4.29 -4.51
N ILE A 104 -15.62 -4.66 -3.95
CA ILE A 104 -14.76 -5.74 -4.43
C ILE A 104 -15.40 -7.09 -4.10
N LYS A 105 -16.17 -7.64 -5.05
CA LYS A 105 -16.89 -8.92 -4.91
C LYS A 105 -16.43 -10.02 -5.86
N LYS A 106 -15.84 -9.64 -7.00
CA LYS A 106 -15.44 -10.57 -8.07
C LYS A 106 -13.99 -11.03 -7.94
N PHE A 107 -13.14 -10.20 -7.35
CA PHE A 107 -11.76 -10.56 -7.04
C PHE A 107 -11.69 -11.23 -5.67
N PRO A 108 -10.75 -12.15 -5.47
CA PRO A 108 -10.51 -12.69 -4.14
C PRO A 108 -10.21 -11.57 -3.15
N LEU A 109 -10.83 -11.61 -1.97
CA LEU A 109 -10.71 -10.55 -0.97
C LEU A 109 -9.24 -10.29 -0.57
N TRP A 110 -8.41 -11.34 -0.51
CA TRP A 110 -6.99 -11.20 -0.20
C TRP A 110 -6.24 -10.32 -1.21
N MET A 111 -6.74 -10.17 -2.44
CA MET A 111 -6.07 -9.42 -3.49
C MET A 111 -6.18 -7.91 -3.28
N TRP A 112 -7.41 -7.43 -3.15
CA TRP A 112 -7.66 -5.99 -3.09
C TRP A 112 -8.30 -5.53 -1.78
N ARG A 113 -8.82 -6.47 -0.97
CA ARG A 113 -9.44 -6.21 0.33
C ARG A 113 -8.59 -6.71 1.50
N ASN A 114 -7.35 -6.20 1.59
CA ASN A 114 -6.41 -6.51 2.66
C ASN A 114 -5.96 -5.25 3.42
N SER A 115 -5.29 -5.43 4.56
CA SER A 115 -4.86 -4.32 5.43
C SER A 115 -3.84 -3.39 4.74
N ILE A 116 -2.91 -3.93 3.96
CA ILE A 116 -1.89 -3.13 3.27
C ILE A 116 -2.53 -2.17 2.27
N ILE A 117 -3.52 -2.62 1.51
CA ILE A 117 -4.24 -1.77 0.55
C ILE A 117 -5.07 -0.74 1.31
N SER A 118 -5.73 -1.13 2.41
CA SER A 118 -6.47 -0.18 3.24
C SER A 118 -5.57 0.90 3.89
N GLU A 119 -4.29 0.63 4.11
CA GLU A 119 -3.30 1.61 4.61
C GLU A 119 -2.71 2.48 3.50
N LEU A 120 -2.76 2.02 2.25
CA LEU A 120 -2.34 2.80 1.08
C LEU A 120 -3.39 3.85 0.70
N ILE A 121 -4.67 3.48 0.85
CA ILE A 121 -5.84 4.34 0.60
C ILE A 121 -5.94 5.39 1.69
#